data_AF-A0A3N5JNC5-F1
#
_entry.id   AF-A0A3N5JNC5-F1
#
_cell.length_a   1.000
_cell.length_b   1.000
_cell.length_c   1.000
_cell.angle_alpha   90.00
_cell.angle_beta   90.00
_cell.angle_gamma   90.00
#
_symmetry.space_group_name_H-M   'P 1'
#
loop_
_entity.id
_entity.type
_entity.pdbx_description
1 polymer ?
#
loop_
_entity_poly.entity_id
_entity_poly.type
_entity_poly.pdbx_seq_one_letter_code
_entity_poly.pdbx_strand_id
1 'polypeptide(L)' 'MVEILGKTTVDFLGKRRIAYAISTVLVLCGLLALIQISRGAANMGIDFAGGTSIHVKFERPADLGAVREAPTQGG' A
#
# COMPACT_ATOMS: atom_id res chain seq x y z
N MET A 1 -5.60 30.39 30.18
CA MET A 1 -5.10 29.01 30.00
C MET A 1 -6.33 28.14 29.77
N VAL A 2 -6.61 27.79 28.53
CA VAL A 2 -7.83 27.07 28.14
C VAL A 2 -7.53 25.57 28.20
N GLU A 3 -8.15 24.86 29.13
CA GLU A 3 -8.15 23.40 29.16
C GLU A 3 -9.17 22.90 28.12
N ILE A 4 -8.69 22.38 26.99
CA ILE A 4 -9.55 21.91 25.88
C ILE A 4 -10.10 20.51 26.14
N LEU A 5 -9.49 19.76 27.06
CA LEU A 5 -9.88 18.41 27.44
C LEU A 5 -10.14 18.39 28.94
N GLY A 6 -11.39 18.18 29.35
CA GLY A 6 -11.77 18.02 30.75
C GLY A 6 -11.17 16.75 31.38
N LYS A 7 -11.45 16.52 32.67
CA LYS A 7 -10.96 15.33 33.40
C LYS A 7 -11.34 14.04 32.68
N THR A 8 -10.36 13.42 32.03
CA THR A 8 -10.54 12.22 31.20
C THR A 8 -10.05 11.00 31.96
N THR A 9 -10.98 10.22 32.53
CA THR A 9 -10.71 8.93 33.17
C THR A 9 -10.83 7.80 32.15
N VAL A 10 -9.83 7.65 31.30
CA VAL A 10 -9.72 6.49 30.40
C VAL A 10 -8.74 5.49 30.98
N ASP A 11 -9.23 4.28 31.26
CA ASP A 11 -8.40 3.18 31.75
C ASP A 11 -7.69 2.47 30.60
N PHE A 12 -6.55 3.02 30.19
CA PHE A 12 -5.67 2.43 29.19
C PHE A 12 -5.00 1.15 29.71
N LEU A 13 -4.70 1.10 31.01
CA LEU A 13 -3.92 0.02 31.59
C LEU A 13 -4.77 -1.25 31.75
N GLY A 14 -6.05 -1.11 32.09
CA GLY A 14 -7.02 -2.21 32.13
C GLY A 14 -7.27 -2.82 30.74
N LYS A 15 -7.24 -2.02 29.68
CA LYS A 15 -7.46 -2.48 28.30
C LYS A 15 -6.20 -2.94 27.56
N ARG A 16 -5.02 -2.88 28.19
CA ARG A 16 -3.72 -3.20 27.56
C ARG A 16 -3.70 -4.57 26.87
N ARG A 17 -4.35 -5.59 27.45
CA ARG A 17 -4.35 -6.95 26.87
C ARG A 17 -5.10 -7.01 25.54
N ILE A 18 -6.21 -6.30 25.43
CA ILE A 18 -6.99 -6.18 24.19
C ILE A 18 -6.18 -5.40 23.15
N ALA A 19 -5.57 -4.29 23.56
CA ALA A 19 -4.72 -3.49 22.69
C ALA A 19 -3.53 -4.31 22.14
N TYR A 20 -2.86 -5.08 23.00
CA TYR A 20 -1.78 -5.98 22.59
C TYR A 20 -2.27 -7.07 21.65
N ALA A 21 -3.41 -7.70 21.92
CA ALA A 21 -3.97 -8.71 21.03
C ALA A 21 -4.24 -8.16 19.63
N ILE A 22 -4.87 -6.97 19.54
CA ILE A 22 -5.12 -6.29 18.26
C ILE A 22 -3.81 -5.95 17.55
N SER A 23 -2.84 -5.37 18.26
CA SER A 23 -1.53 -5.04 17.70
C SER A 23 -0.80 -6.29 17.19
N THR A 24 -0.84 -7.40 17.94
CA THR A 24 -0.23 -8.67 17.52
C THR A 24 -0.86 -9.20 16.24
N VAL A 25 -2.19 -9.18 16.13
CA VAL A 25 -2.89 -9.60 14.91
C VAL A 25 -2.47 -8.74 13.72
N LEU A 26 -2.42 -7.41 13.89
CA LEU A 26 -1.99 -6.50 12.83
C LEU A 26 -0.54 -6.78 12.38
N VAL A 27 0.36 -7.02 13.33
CA VAL A 27 1.75 -7.37 13.03
C VAL A 27 1.83 -8.69 12.26
N LEU A 28 1.05 -9.70 12.65
CA LEU A 28 0.99 -10.99 11.94
C LEU A 28 0.45 -10.82 10.51
N CYS A 29 -0.61 -10.03 10.32
CA CYS A 29 -1.11 -9.71 8.97
C CYS A 29 -0.05 -9.02 8.12
N GLY A 30 0.71 -8.09 8.69
CA GLY A 30 1.84 -7.44 8.02
C GLY A 30 2.94 -8.44 7.61
N LEU A 31 3.31 -9.35 8.52
CA LEU A 31 4.28 -10.41 8.22
C LEU A 31 3.79 -11.34 7.09
N LEU A 32 2.52 -11.73 7.12
CA LEU A 32 1.92 -12.52 6.04
C LEU A 32 1.96 -11.76 4.70
N ALA A 33 1.70 -10.46 4.70
CA ALA A 33 1.81 -9.63 3.50
C ALA A 33 3.25 -9.60 2.95
N LEU A 34 4.27 -9.51 3.81
CA LEU A 34 5.68 -9.59 3.38
C LEU A 34 6.01 -10.94 2.74
N ILE A 35 5.45 -12.04 3.24
CA ILE A 35 5.61 -13.37 2.62
C ILE A 35 4.87 -13.45 1.27
N GLN A 36 3.71 -12.80 1.14
CA GLN A 36 2.99 -12.75 -0.14
C GLN A 36 3.74 -11.94 -1.21
N ILE A 37 4.49 -10.92 -0.79
CA ILE A 37 5.38 -10.16 -1.66
C ILE A 37 6.43 -11.08 -2.30
N SER A 38 7.11 -11.93 -1.52
CA SER A 38 8.13 -12.84 -2.07
C SER A 38 7.57 -13.95 -2.96
N ARG A 39 6.29 -14.30 -2.80
CA ARG A 39 5.55 -15.21 -3.69
C ARG A 39 5.12 -14.58 -5.02
N GLY A 40 5.44 -13.31 -5.26
CA GLY A 40 5.08 -12.60 -6.50
C GLY A 40 3.59 -12.22 -6.59
N ALA A 41 2.84 -12.32 -5.49
CA ALA A 41 1.42 -11.94 -5.45
C ALA A 41 1.19 -10.45 -5.18
N ALA A 42 2.27 -9.69 -4.95
CA ALA A 42 2.19 -8.25 -4.72
C ALA A 42 2.42 -7.47 -6.02
N ASN A 43 1.62 -6.41 -6.22
CA ASN A 43 1.82 -5.43 -7.29
C ASN A 43 3.03 -4.55 -6.97
N MET A 44 4.23 -5.12 -7.12
CA MET A 44 5.48 -4.41 -6.94
C MET A 44 5.73 -3.46 -8.11
N GLY A 45 6.20 -2.25 -7.80
CA GLY A 45 6.62 -1.30 -8.82
C GLY A 45 7.84 -1.81 -9.60
N ILE A 46 8.13 -1.18 -10.74
CA ILE A 46 9.24 -1.57 -11.62
C ILE A 46 10.60 -1.59 -10.93
N ASP A 47 10.79 -0.78 -9.88
CA ASP A 47 12.03 -0.73 -9.08
C ASP A 47 12.31 -2.06 -8.35
N PHE A 48 11.28 -2.87 -8.10
CA PHE A 48 11.38 -4.15 -7.38
C PHE A 48 11.02 -5.36 -8.24
N ALA A 49 10.08 -5.23 -9.17
CA ALA A 49 9.67 -6.30 -10.08
C ALA A 49 10.60 -6.45 -11.30
N GLY A 50 11.35 -5.39 -11.62
CA GLY A 50 12.06 -5.28 -12.90
C GLY A 50 11.09 -5.03 -14.06
N GLY A 51 11.52 -4.24 -15.03
CA GLY A 51 10.72 -3.88 -16.20
C GLY A 51 10.96 -2.44 -16.65
N THR A 52 10.29 -2.04 -17.72
CA THR A 52 10.43 -0.70 -18.29
C THR A 52 9.18 0.11 -17.98
N SER A 53 9.33 1.26 -17.31
CA SER A 53 8.27 2.25 -17.23
C SER A 53 8.35 3.19 -18.42
N ILE A 54 7.24 3.34 -19.15
CA ILE A 54 7.15 4.28 -20.26
C ILE A 54 6.14 5.35 -19.86
N HIS A 55 6.63 6.56 -19.59
CA HIS A 55 5.79 7.73 -19.40
C HIS A 55 5.59 8.43 -20.75
N VAL A 56 4.38 8.35 -21.30
CA VAL A 56 4.03 9.05 -22.54
C VAL A 56 3.18 10.26 -22.21
N LYS A 57 3.60 11.45 -22.67
CA LYS A 57 2.86 12.70 -22.53
C LYS A 57 2.23 13.03 -23.88
N PHE A 58 0.90 13.10 -23.91
CA PHE A 58 0.16 13.44 -25.13
C PHE A 58 -0.35 14.89 -25.05
N GLU A 59 -0.17 15.66 -26.13
CA GLU A 59 -0.70 17.04 -26.23
C GLU A 59 -2.18 17.08 -26.62
N ARG A 60 -2.75 15.96 -27.08
CA ARG A 60 -4.16 15.79 -27.47
C ARG A 60 -4.69 14.51 -26.82
N PRO A 61 -6.02 14.38 -26.58
CA PRO A 61 -6.59 13.18 -25.98
C PRO A 61 -6.21 11.96 -26.83
N ALA A 62 -5.34 11.12 -26.30
CA ALA A 62 -4.86 9.92 -26.96
C ALA A 62 -5.82 8.76 -26.70
N ASP A 63 -6.11 8.00 -27.73
CA ASP A 63 -6.86 6.74 -27.60
C ASP A 63 -5.96 5.70 -26.91
N LEU A 64 -6.35 5.33 -25.69
CA LEU A 64 -5.64 4.35 -24.85
C LEU A 64 -5.57 2.96 -25.51
N GLY A 65 -6.45 2.67 -26.49
CA GLY A 65 -6.42 1.42 -27.27
C GLY A 65 -5.17 1.31 -28.14
N ALA A 66 -4.89 2.33 -28.96
CA ALA A 66 -3.76 2.33 -29.88
C ALA A 66 -2.39 2.35 -29.17
N VAL A 67 -2.30 2.98 -27.98
CA VAL A 67 -1.06 3.07 -27.20
C VAL A 67 -0.61 1.70 -26.66
N ARG A 68 -1.55 0.78 -26.42
CA ARG A 68 -1.25 -0.57 -25.89
C ARG A 68 -0.79 -1.55 -26.96
N GLU A 69 -1.13 -1.32 -28.23
CA GLU A 69 -0.76 -2.21 -29.35
C GLU A 69 0.63 -1.88 -29.94
N ALA A 70 1.11 -0.64 -29.79
CA ALA A 70 2.39 -0.21 -30.35
C ALA A 70 3.63 -1.02 -29.88
N PRO A 71 3.76 -1.41 -28.59
CA PRO A 71 4.92 -2.17 -28.13
C PRO A 71 5.00 -3.60 -28.68
N THR A 72 3.91 -4.15 -29.22
CA THR A 72 3.87 -5.56 -29.70
C THR A 72 4.37 -5.72 -31.14
N GLN A 73 4.46 -4.62 -31.91
CA GLN A 73 4.87 -4.65 -33.32
C GLN A 73 6.35 -4.34 -33.57
N GLY A 74 7.13 -4.05 -32.54
CA GLY A 74 8.54 -3.62 -32.64
C GLY A 74 9.55 -4.57 -32.00
N GLY A 75 9.27 -5.87 -31.98
CA GLY A 75 10.23 -6.92 -31.62
C GLY A 75 11.09 -7.34 -32.81
#